data_AF-A0A7Y7TVM0-F1
#
_entry.id   AF-A0A7Y7TVM0-F1
#
_cell.length_a   1.000
_cell.length_b   1.000
_cell.length_c   1.000
_cell.angle_alpha   90.00
_cell.angle_beta   90.00
_cell.angle_gamma   90.00
#
_symmetry.space_group_name_H-M   'P 1'
#
loop_
_entity.id
_entity.type
_entity.pdbx_description
1 polymer ?
#
loop_
_entity_poly.entity_id
_entity_poly.type
_entity_poly.pdbx_seq_one_letter_code
_entity_poly.pdbx_strand_id
1 'polypeptide(L)'
;MAKAISKKELTLFEKIKKLDENSNEYWSARDLAKVLEYSEYRHFVPVIDRAKEACLNSKQRIEDHFEDYLEMIELGKGAKREVDSVKLSRYACYLIVQNADPTKEVVALGQTYSAFQTHLLESKTDKPTLKKGKLKR
;
A
#
# COMPACT_ATOMS: atom_id res chain seq x y z
N MET A 1 -15.92 10.74 18.61
CA MET A 1 -16.34 9.33 18.45
C MET A 1 -15.69 8.81 17.18
N ALA A 2 -14.64 7.99 17.29
CA ALA A 2 -14.03 7.38 16.12
C ALA A 2 -15.04 6.39 15.55
N LYS A 3 -15.67 6.77 14.43
CA LYS A 3 -16.54 5.89 13.65
C LYS A 3 -15.73 4.63 13.39
N ALA A 4 -16.19 3.48 13.88
CA ALA A 4 -15.50 2.22 13.67
C ALA A 4 -15.26 2.08 12.17
N ILE A 5 -14.00 2.19 11.75
CA ILE A 5 -13.58 1.97 10.37
C ILE A 5 -14.05 0.56 10.06
N SER A 6 -15.19 0.48 9.34
CA SER A 6 -15.80 -0.81 9.10
C SER A 6 -14.79 -1.65 8.34
N LYS A 7 -14.77 -2.96 8.59
CA LYS A 7 -13.94 -3.95 7.87
C LYS A 7 -14.05 -3.85 6.32
N LYS A 8 -14.97 -3.02 5.82
CA LYS A 8 -15.23 -2.67 4.42
C LYS A 8 -14.24 -1.64 3.83
N GLU A 9 -13.63 -0.75 4.62
CA GLU A 9 -12.65 0.24 4.09
C GLU A 9 -11.24 -0.35 3.92
N LEU A 10 -10.94 -1.40 4.68
CA LEU A 10 -9.83 -2.35 4.49
C LEU A 10 -9.76 -2.97 3.07
N THR A 11 -10.78 -2.74 2.23
CA THR A 11 -10.90 -3.38 0.91
C THR A 11 -10.35 -2.55 -0.25
N LEU A 12 -9.98 -1.28 -0.08
CA LEU A 12 -9.64 -0.46 -1.25
C LEU A 12 -8.39 -0.97 -1.97
N PHE A 13 -7.32 -1.29 -1.23
CA PHE A 13 -6.12 -1.93 -1.78
C PHE A 13 -6.37 -3.41 -2.12
N GLU A 14 -7.12 -4.15 -1.30
CA GLU A 14 -7.42 -5.55 -1.61
C GLU A 14 -8.22 -5.72 -2.90
N LYS A 15 -9.05 -4.73 -3.29
CA LYS A 15 -9.84 -4.76 -4.52
C LYS A 15 -8.99 -4.66 -5.80
N ILE A 16 -7.86 -3.97 -5.73
CA ILE A 16 -6.94 -3.80 -6.86
C ILE A 16 -5.74 -4.75 -6.77
N LYS A 17 -5.79 -5.72 -5.85
CA LYS A 17 -4.79 -6.76 -5.73
C LYS A 17 -4.83 -7.66 -6.96
N LYS A 18 -3.67 -7.88 -7.55
CA LYS A 18 -3.45 -8.79 -8.67
C LYS A 18 -2.53 -9.93 -8.24
N LEU A 19 -2.61 -11.04 -8.97
CA LEU A 19 -1.70 -12.17 -8.82
C LEU A 19 -0.85 -12.28 -10.10
N ASP A 20 0.45 -12.48 -9.94
CA ASP A 20 1.33 -12.76 -11.08
C ASP A 20 1.21 -14.24 -11.50
N GLU A 21 1.97 -14.63 -12.53
CA GLU A 21 1.99 -16.00 -13.04
C GLU A 21 2.45 -17.04 -11.99
N ASN A 22 3.17 -16.58 -10.97
CA ASN A 22 3.68 -17.39 -9.87
C ASN A 22 2.76 -17.33 -8.63
N SER A 23 1.57 -16.75 -8.75
CA SER A 23 0.61 -16.53 -7.66
C SER A 23 1.10 -15.60 -6.54
N ASN A 24 2.08 -14.75 -6.80
CA ASN A 24 2.49 -13.69 -5.88
C ASN A 24 1.55 -12.49 -5.98
N GLU A 25 1.22 -11.90 -4.82
CA GLU A 25 0.40 -10.71 -4.75
C GLU A 25 1.18 -9.47 -5.19
N TYR A 26 0.62 -8.70 -6.13
CA TYR A 26 1.15 -7.40 -6.52
C TYR A 26 0.04 -6.39 -6.79
N TRP A 27 0.43 -5.12 -6.84
CA TRP A 27 -0.45 -4.00 -7.18
C TRP A 27 0.13 -3.21 -8.35
N SER A 28 -0.72 -2.75 -9.27
CA SER A 28 -0.30 -1.81 -10.30
C SER A 28 -0.27 -0.39 -9.73
N ALA A 29 0.82 0.34 -9.97
CA ALA A 29 0.91 1.75 -9.64
C ALA A 29 -0.15 2.60 -10.34
N ARG A 30 -0.60 2.22 -11.54
CA ARG A 30 -1.65 2.94 -12.27
C ARG A 30 -3.02 2.75 -11.64
N ASP A 31 -3.32 1.54 -11.17
CA ASP A 31 -4.57 1.29 -10.45
C ASP A 31 -4.54 1.95 -9.06
N LEU A 32 -3.38 1.92 -8.40
CA LEU A 32 -3.19 2.63 -7.15
C LEU A 32 -3.36 4.15 -7.30
N ALA A 33 -2.86 4.74 -8.39
CA ALA A 33 -3.04 6.16 -8.70
C ALA A 33 -4.52 6.54 -8.81
N LYS A 34 -5.32 5.74 -9.52
CA LYS A 34 -6.78 5.94 -9.65
C LYS A 34 -7.48 5.82 -8.30
N VAL A 35 -7.11 4.80 -7.54
CA VAL A 35 -7.64 4.56 -6.19
C VAL A 35 -7.36 5.73 -5.26
N LEU A 36 -6.17 6.34 -5.35
CA LEU A 36 -5.78 7.51 -4.59
C LEU A 36 -6.20 8.84 -5.25
N GLU A 37 -7.12 8.79 -6.23
CA GLU A 37 -7.73 9.95 -6.87
C GLU A 37 -6.75 10.89 -7.59
N TYR A 38 -5.66 10.35 -8.15
CA TYR A 38 -4.80 11.07 -9.08
C TYR A 38 -5.42 11.03 -10.47
N SER A 39 -5.78 12.20 -11.01
CA SER A 39 -6.38 12.35 -12.33
C SER A 39 -5.47 11.89 -13.46
N GLU A 40 -4.16 12.05 -13.29
CA GLU A 40 -3.16 11.69 -14.30
C GLU A 40 -1.97 10.99 -13.65
N TYR A 41 -1.50 9.91 -14.30
CA TYR A 41 -0.39 9.11 -13.78
C TYR A 41 0.90 9.92 -13.59
N ARG A 42 1.16 10.92 -14.44
CA ARG A 42 2.34 11.80 -14.31
C ARG A 42 2.40 12.55 -12.98
N HIS A 43 1.24 12.89 -12.38
CA HIS A 43 1.18 13.55 -11.07
C HIS A 43 1.42 12.56 -9.91
N PHE A 44 1.32 11.27 -10.19
CA PHE A 44 1.57 10.20 -9.23
C PHE A 44 3.04 9.76 -9.21
N VAL A 45 3.78 9.92 -10.32
CA VAL A 45 5.21 9.57 -10.40
C VAL A 45 6.03 10.22 -9.26
N PRO A 46 5.90 11.52 -8.94
CA PRO A 46 6.63 12.12 -7.82
C PRO A 46 6.27 11.55 -6.44
N VAL A 47 5.11 10.90 -6.30
CA VAL A 47 4.72 10.19 -5.07
C VAL A 47 5.46 8.85 -4.98
N ILE A 48 5.54 8.13 -6.09
CA ILE A 48 6.31 6.88 -6.20
C ILE A 48 7.79 7.15 -5.88
N ASP A 49 8.36 8.22 -6.43
CA ASP A 49 9.78 8.56 -6.20
C ASP A 49 10.07 8.84 -4.73
N ARG A 50 9.20 9.61 -4.05
CA ARG A 50 9.31 9.84 -2.60
C ARG A 50 9.15 8.55 -1.80
N ALA A 51 8.27 7.63 -2.24
CA ALA A 51 8.12 6.34 -1.61
C ALA A 51 9.35 5.43 -1.81
N LYS A 52 9.98 5.45 -3.00
CA LYS A 52 11.26 4.78 -3.27
C LYS A 52 12.37 5.33 -2.38
N GLU A 53 12.43 6.65 -2.19
CA GLU A 53 13.39 7.30 -1.27
C GLU A 53 13.14 6.88 0.19
N ALA A 54 11.89 6.86 0.65
CA ALA A 54 11.53 6.39 2.00
C ALA A 54 11.90 4.91 2.21
N CYS A 55 11.73 4.07 1.20
CA CYS A 55 12.13 2.67 1.19
C CYS A 55 13.65 2.53 1.37
N LEU A 56 14.43 3.26 0.58
CA LEU A 56 15.89 3.28 0.67
C LEU A 56 16.37 3.77 2.04
N ASN A 57 15.79 4.86 2.56
CA ASN A 57 16.10 5.41 3.87
C ASN A 57 15.75 4.43 5.01
N SER A 58 14.78 3.54 4.78
CA SER A 58 14.42 2.45 5.69
C SER A 58 15.32 1.21 5.56
N LYS A 59 16.41 1.31 4.77
CA LYS A 59 17.38 0.23 4.49
C LYS A 59 16.75 -0.99 3.80
N GLN A 60 15.64 -0.79 3.09
CA GLN A 60 15.02 -1.81 2.24
C GLN A 60 15.49 -1.62 0.79
N ARG A 61 15.61 -2.72 0.05
CA ARG A 61 15.96 -2.68 -1.38
C ARG A 61 14.74 -2.26 -2.18
N ILE A 62 14.92 -1.30 -3.09
CA ILE A 62 13.82 -0.77 -3.90
C ILE A 62 13.28 -1.87 -4.81
N GLU A 63 14.15 -2.72 -5.37
CA GLU A 63 13.80 -3.75 -6.36
C GLU A 63 12.93 -4.87 -5.76
N ASP A 64 12.97 -5.06 -4.44
CA ASP A 64 12.13 -6.04 -3.74
C ASP A 64 10.68 -5.55 -3.59
N HIS A 65 10.41 -4.28 -3.94
CA HIS A 65 9.15 -3.60 -3.66
C HIS A 65 8.56 -2.80 -4.83
N PHE A 66 9.41 -2.32 -5.73
CA PHE A 66 9.06 -1.53 -6.90
C PHE A 66 9.75 -2.15 -8.12
N GLU A 67 8.96 -2.78 -8.99
CA GLU A 67 9.44 -3.40 -10.23
C GLU A 67 8.84 -2.64 -11.42
N ASP A 68 9.67 -1.94 -12.19
CA ASP A 68 9.23 -1.24 -13.38
C ASP A 68 8.87 -2.26 -14.49
N TYR A 69 7.72 -2.10 -15.15
CA TYR A 69 7.23 -3.03 -16.17
C TYR A 69 6.33 -2.34 -17.19
N LEU A 70 6.07 -3.01 -18.30
CA LEU A 70 5.07 -2.59 -19.28
C LEU A 70 3.70 -3.15 -18.91
N GLU A 71 2.78 -2.26 -18.54
CA GLU A 71 1.40 -2.62 -18.26
C GLU A 71 0.56 -2.53 -19.52
N MET A 72 -0.13 -3.61 -19.85
CA MET A 72 -1.13 -3.62 -20.91
C MET A 72 -2.42 -2.96 -20.42
N ILE A 73 -2.77 -1.82 -21.03
CA ILE A 73 -4.02 -1.12 -20.77
C ILE A 73 -4.96 -1.23 -21.95
N GLU A 74 -6.25 -1.31 -21.65
CA GLU A 74 -7.31 -1.23 -22.66
C GLU A 74 -7.64 0.24 -22.94
N LEU A 75 -7.60 0.59 -24.21
CA LEU A 75 -8.02 1.86 -24.78
C LEU A 75 -9.46 1.73 -25.29
N GLY A 76 -10.10 2.88 -25.52
CA GLY A 76 -11.44 2.90 -26.11
C GLY A 76 -11.54 2.07 -27.40
N LYS A 77 -12.68 1.39 -27.58
CA LYS A 77 -12.97 0.49 -28.72
C LYS A 77 -12.13 -0.81 -28.75
N GLY A 78 -11.66 -1.29 -27.61
CA GLY A 78 -10.99 -2.60 -27.50
C GLY A 78 -9.53 -2.62 -27.98
N ALA A 79 -8.97 -1.45 -28.33
CA ALA A 79 -7.55 -1.33 -28.61
C ALA A 79 -6.76 -1.56 -27.32
N LYS A 80 -5.57 -2.16 -27.39
CA LYS A 80 -4.69 -2.35 -26.24
C LYS A 80 -3.35 -1.68 -26.49
N ARG A 81 -2.71 -1.16 -25.43
CA ARG A 81 -1.41 -0.51 -25.52
C ARG A 81 -0.57 -0.85 -24.29
N GLU A 82 0.73 -1.05 -24.51
CA GLU A 82 1.74 -1.12 -23.46
C GLU A 82 2.14 0.28 -23.01
N VAL A 83 2.14 0.48 -21.70
CA VAL A 83 2.58 1.73 -21.07
C VAL A 83 3.46 1.44 -19.87
N ASP A 84 4.44 2.30 -19.61
CA ASP A 84 5.32 2.16 -18.43
C ASP A 84 4.51 2.22 -17.14
N SER A 85 4.76 1.29 -16.22
CA SER A 85 4.09 1.18 -14.93
C SER A 85 5.04 0.54 -13.92
N VAL A 86 4.60 0.42 -12.68
CA VAL A 86 5.39 -0.18 -11.60
C VAL A 86 4.52 -1.21 -10.88
N LYS A 87 5.02 -2.44 -10.74
CA LYS A 87 4.44 -3.42 -9.82
C LYS A 87 4.92 -3.09 -8.42
N LEU A 88 3.97 -3.10 -7.49
CA LEU A 88 4.17 -2.68 -6.13
C LEU A 88 3.93 -3.88 -5.22
N SER A 89 4.83 -4.06 -4.25
CA SER A 89 4.54 -4.90 -3.10
C SER A 89 3.51 -4.23 -2.19
N ARG A 90 2.93 -5.02 -1.28
CA ARG A 90 2.05 -4.48 -0.22
C ARG A 90 2.75 -3.39 0.60
N TYR A 91 4.05 -3.56 0.87
CA TYR A 91 4.87 -2.59 1.58
C TYR A 91 5.02 -1.28 0.79
N ALA A 92 5.29 -1.36 -0.52
CA ALA A 92 5.36 -0.19 -1.39
C ALA A 92 4.04 0.60 -1.41
N CYS A 93 2.90 -0.10 -1.46
CA CYS A 93 1.58 0.56 -1.39
C CYS A 93 1.43 1.41 -0.11
N TYR A 94 1.88 0.92 1.04
CA TYR A 94 1.81 1.68 2.29
C TYR A 94 2.75 2.90 2.28
N LEU A 95 3.98 2.74 1.79
CA LEU A 95 4.91 3.87 1.66
C LEU A 95 4.37 4.95 0.72
N ILE A 96 3.72 4.54 -0.37
CA ILE A 96 3.08 5.48 -1.31
C ILE A 96 1.97 6.28 -0.61
N VAL A 97 1.10 5.63 0.16
CA VAL A 97 0.05 6.33 0.93
C VAL A 97 0.64 7.32 1.95
N GLN A 98 1.71 6.92 2.62
CA GLN A 98 2.40 7.79 3.59
C GLN A 98 3.03 9.02 2.94
N ASN A 99 3.46 8.92 1.68
CA ASN A 99 4.09 10.02 0.94
C ASN A 99 3.13 10.74 -0.02
N ALA A 100 1.88 10.30 -0.16
CA ALA A 100 0.90 10.90 -1.04
C ALA A 100 0.37 12.25 -0.50
N ASP A 101 -0.24 13.03 -1.39
CA ASP A 101 -0.85 14.32 -1.08
C ASP A 101 -2.01 14.18 -0.06
N PRO A 102 -1.87 14.68 1.17
CA PRO A 102 -2.87 14.54 2.23
C PRO A 102 -4.12 15.42 2.00
N THR A 103 -4.11 16.33 1.02
CA THR A 103 -5.30 17.11 0.67
C THR A 103 -6.37 16.27 -0.03
N LYS A 104 -6.03 15.07 -0.51
CA LYS A 104 -6.97 14.08 -1.05
C LYS A 104 -7.57 13.26 0.08
N GLU A 105 -8.89 13.25 0.19
CA GLU A 105 -9.61 12.61 1.29
C GLU A 105 -9.26 11.11 1.41
N VAL A 106 -9.17 10.39 0.29
CA VAL A 106 -8.80 8.96 0.29
C VAL A 106 -7.40 8.73 0.86
N VAL A 107 -6.44 9.62 0.58
CA VAL A 107 -5.08 9.55 1.13
C VAL A 107 -5.12 9.80 2.63
N ALA A 108 -5.80 10.85 3.09
CA ALA A 108 -5.92 11.19 4.50
C ALA A 108 -6.60 10.08 5.32
N LEU A 109 -7.63 9.43 4.75
CA LEU A 109 -8.28 8.25 5.34
C LEU A 109 -7.30 7.07 5.45
N GLY A 110 -6.52 6.80 4.40
CA GLY A 110 -5.48 5.78 4.41
C GLY A 110 -4.43 6.02 5.50
N GLN A 111 -3.95 7.25 5.64
CA GLN A 111 -2.99 7.65 6.67
C GLN A 111 -3.58 7.51 8.09
N THR A 112 -4.83 7.95 8.28
CA THR A 112 -5.55 7.80 9.55
C THR A 112 -5.72 6.33 9.93
N TYR A 113 -6.08 5.50 8.96
CA TYR A 113 -6.19 4.06 9.15
C TYR A 113 -4.85 3.44 9.56
N SER A 114 -3.75 3.79 8.88
CA SER A 114 -2.41 3.31 9.24
C SER A 114 -2.01 3.72 10.66
N ALA A 115 -2.22 4.99 11.04
CA ALA A 115 -1.93 5.46 12.41
C ALA A 115 -2.75 4.70 13.47
N PHE A 116 -4.03 4.46 13.21
CA PHE A 116 -4.89 3.70 14.09
C PHE A 116 -4.45 2.23 14.19
N GLN A 117 -4.06 1.59 13.09
CA GLN A 117 -3.57 0.21 13.12
C GLN A 117 -2.27 0.07 13.91
N THR A 118 -1.33 1.02 13.76
CA THR A 118 -0.10 1.04 14.55
C THR A 118 -0.41 1.12 16.04
N HIS A 119 -1.31 2.03 16.45
CA HIS A 119 -1.75 2.16 17.84
C HIS A 119 -2.38 0.87 18.40
N LEU A 120 -3.21 0.19 17.61
CA LEU A 120 -3.81 -1.10 17.98
C LEU A 120 -2.76 -2.21 18.13
N LEU A 121 -1.71 -2.21 17.29
CA LEU A 121 -0.64 -3.19 17.36
C LEU A 121 0.20 -2.99 18.62
N GLU A 122 0.61 -1.75 18.91
CA GLU A 122 1.35 -1.39 20.13
C GLU A 122 0.59 -1.82 21.39
N SER A 123 -0.72 -1.53 21.42
CA SER A 123 -1.60 -1.93 22.53
C SER A 123 -1.75 -3.44 22.70
N LYS A 124 -1.54 -4.23 21.64
CA LYS A 124 -1.56 -5.70 21.69
C LYS A 124 -0.22 -6.28 22.13
N THR A 125 0.88 -5.66 21.71
CA THR A 125 2.24 -6.08 22.06
C THR A 125 2.57 -5.81 23.54
N ASP A 126 1.90 -4.85 24.17
CA ASP A 126 2.06 -4.53 25.60
C ASP A 126 1.35 -5.49 26.57
N LYS A 127 0.75 -6.61 26.10
CA LYS A 127 0.28 -7.66 27.03
C LYS A 127 1.48 -8.45 27.56
N PRO A 128 1.80 -8.38 28.87
CA PRO A 128 2.91 -9.16 29.42
C PRO A 128 2.62 -10.64 29.24
N THR A 129 3.55 -11.34 28.58
CA THR A 129 3.58 -12.80 28.57
C THR A 129 3.78 -13.27 30.00
N LEU A 130 2.68 -13.67 30.67
CA LEU A 130 2.74 -14.41 31.92
C LEU A 130 3.50 -15.70 31.66
N LYS A 131 4.82 -15.67 31.86
CA LYS A 131 5.64 -16.88 32.01
C LYS A 131 5.02 -17.63 33.19
N LYS A 132 4.29 -18.72 32.91
CA LYS A 132 3.94 -19.71 33.93
C LYS A 132 5.25 -20.29 34.46
N GLY A 133 5.74 -19.69 35.55
CA GLY A 133 6.88 -20.16 36.29
C GLY A 133 6.60 -21.58 36.80
N LYS A 134 7.58 -22.45 36.59
CA LYS A 134 7.68 -23.78 37.18
C LYS A 134 7.38 -23.69 38.69
N LEU A 135 6.37 -24.41 39.17
CA LEU A 135 6.33 -24.79 40.58
C LEU A 135 6.73 -26.26 40.67
N LYS A 136 7.99 -26.47 41.07
CA LYS A 136 8.50 -27.74 41.56
C LYS A 136 7.70 -28.16 42.79
N ARG A 137 7.22 -29.39 42.82
CA ARG A 137 7.14 -30.24 44.02
C ARG A 137 7.58 -31.63 43.64
#